data_AF-G0W675-F1
#
_entry.id   AF-G0W675-F1
#
_cell.length_a   1.000
_cell.length_b   1.000
_cell.length_c   1.000
_cell.angle_alpha   90.00
_cell.angle_beta   90.00
_cell.angle_gamma   90.00
#
_symmetry.space_group_name_H-M   'P 1'
#
loop_
_entity.id
_entity.type
_entity.pdbx_description
1 polymer ?
#
loop_
_entity_poly.entity_id
_entity_poly.type
_entity_poly.pdbx_seq_one_letter_code
_entity_poly.pdbx_strand_id
1 'polypeptide(L)'
;MSSTADDSKYSVSSTTTDETRINDVSGAIEIWEQGVLKEKDGSMSDAINYYRKALKIDENVEKIYRKKLHVEWELQKKLEALKLIDDNNDKSDAIDEDDEKQEREKNILPCWLLEMLPNDLLLKIIHHVVLMSGESWYNLSLTCSHLNKLCFHDLLPYQTFANFIYSKQTYDNIAMELNGMSNLQEVEKDIWGDDVMMMLRKRPFVKFEGVYISVVNYLRYGSNAEGSSSLLNPVHMITYYRYFRFYEDGTCLRLLTTDEPSQVVKHFYKERKPKDSHLCSWTLGFDYNFGQLHVSRTTSKYHFVEEFRISSQGNKRHHKLKWIKSTVESNDGSISNCSLANEKSFSFSRVRKFA
;
A
#
# COMPACT_ATOMS: atom_id res chain seq x y z
N MET A 1 58.45 66.04 -15.30
CA MET A 1 58.10 66.18 -16.72
C MET A 1 58.02 64.77 -17.31
N SER A 2 56.84 64.41 -17.85
CA SER A 2 56.59 63.41 -18.91
C SER A 2 57.07 61.95 -18.71
N SER A 3 56.39 60.87 -19.07
CA SER A 3 55.03 60.57 -19.54
C SER A 3 54.95 59.04 -19.75
N THR A 4 53.72 58.49 -19.68
CA THR A 4 53.19 57.32 -20.43
C THR A 4 53.87 55.96 -20.27
N ALA A 5 53.29 54.99 -19.56
CA ALA A 5 52.17 54.11 -19.96
C ALA A 5 52.52 53.10 -21.07
N ASP A 6 52.50 51.81 -20.74
CA ASP A 6 51.76 50.83 -21.54
C ASP A 6 51.34 49.61 -20.68
N ASP A 7 50.04 49.36 -20.68
CA ASP A 7 49.30 48.28 -20.02
C ASP A 7 48.83 47.30 -21.11
N SER A 8 49.15 46.01 -20.98
CA SER A 8 48.38 44.85 -21.52
C SER A 8 49.26 43.60 -21.34
N LYS A 9 48.82 42.43 -20.89
CA LYS A 9 47.54 41.72 -20.99
C LYS A 9 47.62 40.55 -20.00
N TYR A 10 46.71 40.43 -19.05
CA TYR A 10 46.31 39.14 -18.47
C TYR A 10 44.85 39.26 -18.03
N SER A 11 43.93 38.95 -18.94
CA SER A 11 42.49 38.91 -18.71
C SER A 11 42.07 37.53 -18.20
N VAL A 12 41.24 37.57 -17.16
CA VAL A 12 40.53 36.51 -16.44
C VAL A 12 39.63 35.68 -17.36
N SER A 13 39.77 34.35 -17.34
CA SER A 13 38.94 33.42 -18.14
C SER A 13 38.67 32.05 -17.47
N SER A 14 38.41 31.98 -16.16
CA SER A 14 38.24 30.68 -15.46
C SER A 14 36.91 30.45 -14.73
N THR A 15 35.98 31.40 -14.72
CA THR A 15 34.72 31.26 -13.95
C THR A 15 33.52 30.71 -14.75
N THR A 16 33.51 30.78 -16.08
CA THR A 16 32.31 30.44 -16.87
C THR A 16 32.10 28.93 -17.11
N THR A 17 33.16 28.12 -17.02
CA THR A 17 33.12 26.68 -17.30
C THR A 17 32.70 25.82 -16.10
N ASP A 18 32.83 26.32 -14.87
CA ASP A 18 32.43 25.57 -13.66
C ASP A 18 30.95 25.82 -13.31
N GLU A 19 30.42 27.02 -13.51
CA GLU A 19 28.99 27.31 -13.28
C GLU A 19 28.08 26.56 -14.25
N THR A 20 28.50 26.40 -15.50
CA THR A 20 27.76 25.63 -16.52
C THR A 20 27.73 24.14 -16.17
N ARG A 21 28.86 23.58 -15.73
CA ARG A 21 28.93 22.18 -15.24
C ARG A 21 28.06 21.95 -14.01
N ILE A 22 28.05 22.87 -13.05
CA ILE A 22 27.23 22.74 -11.83
C ILE A 22 25.73 22.77 -12.16
N ASN A 23 25.31 23.63 -13.09
CA ASN A 23 23.92 23.70 -13.54
C ASN A 23 23.50 22.43 -14.31
N ASP A 24 24.37 21.87 -15.13
CA ASP A 24 24.11 20.62 -15.86
C ASP A 24 23.96 19.42 -14.90
N VAL A 25 24.78 19.36 -13.85
CA VAL A 25 24.69 18.30 -12.82
C VAL A 25 23.40 18.42 -12.00
N SER A 26 23.00 19.65 -11.63
CA SER A 26 21.73 19.87 -10.92
C SER A 26 20.53 19.44 -11.77
N GLY A 27 20.52 19.80 -13.06
CA GLY A 27 19.48 19.37 -14.00
C GLY A 27 19.42 17.85 -14.19
N ALA A 28 20.57 17.17 -14.22
CA ALA A 28 20.62 15.71 -14.29
C ALA A 28 19.97 15.05 -13.05
N ILE A 29 20.21 15.59 -11.86
CA ILE A 29 19.63 15.08 -10.60
C ILE A 29 18.11 15.26 -10.58
N GLU A 30 17.60 16.42 -11.00
CA GLU A 30 16.15 16.67 -11.08
C GLU A 30 15.46 15.68 -12.02
N ILE A 31 16.06 15.44 -13.20
CA ILE A 31 15.53 14.46 -14.16
C ILE A 31 15.58 13.05 -13.57
N TRP A 32 16.63 12.70 -12.81
CA TRP A 32 16.73 11.43 -12.11
C TRP A 32 15.64 11.26 -11.05
N GLU A 33 15.33 12.32 -10.28
CA GLU A 33 14.25 12.34 -9.30
C GLU A 33 12.88 12.11 -9.93
N GLN A 34 12.61 12.71 -11.09
CA GLN A 34 11.39 12.43 -11.85
C GLN A 34 11.30 10.95 -12.27
N GLY A 35 12.43 10.33 -12.61
CA GLY A 35 12.51 8.88 -12.83
C GLY A 35 12.11 8.07 -11.60
N VAL A 36 12.65 8.42 -10.42
CA VAL A 36 12.33 7.77 -9.14
C VAL A 36 10.85 7.91 -8.77
N LEU A 37 10.25 9.08 -9.03
CA LEU A 37 8.82 9.30 -8.82
C LEU A 37 7.99 8.39 -9.73
N LYS A 38 8.33 8.31 -11.02
CA LYS A 38 7.63 7.43 -11.97
C LYS A 38 7.80 5.95 -11.68
N GLU A 39 8.96 5.54 -11.16
CA GLU A 39 9.19 4.17 -10.68
C GLU A 39 8.29 3.85 -9.48
N LYS A 40 8.19 4.77 -8.52
CA LYS A 40 7.32 4.63 -7.34
C LYS A 40 5.84 4.57 -7.72
N ASP A 41 5.44 5.28 -8.77
CA ASP A 41 4.08 5.29 -9.31
C ASP A 41 3.77 4.05 -10.18
N GLY A 42 4.78 3.23 -10.50
CA GLY A 42 4.64 2.00 -11.28
C GLY A 42 4.74 2.17 -12.80
N SER A 43 4.92 3.40 -13.29
CA SER A 43 5.11 3.73 -14.72
C SER A 43 6.58 3.55 -15.14
N MET A 44 7.06 2.31 -15.11
CA MET A 44 8.47 1.95 -15.34
C MET A 44 9.01 2.40 -16.71
N SER A 45 8.18 2.38 -17.76
CA SER A 45 8.59 2.78 -19.12
C SER A 45 8.99 4.26 -19.17
N ASP A 46 8.24 5.12 -18.47
CA ASP A 46 8.55 6.54 -18.36
C ASP A 46 9.75 6.76 -17.44
N ALA A 47 9.83 6.02 -16.33
CA ALA A 47 10.97 6.07 -15.41
C ALA A 47 12.30 5.79 -16.15
N ILE A 48 12.35 4.75 -16.99
CA ILE A 48 13.52 4.40 -17.80
C ILE A 48 13.88 5.54 -18.77
N ASN A 49 12.89 6.21 -19.37
CA ASN A 49 13.16 7.35 -20.25
C ASN A 49 13.80 8.51 -19.49
N TYR A 50 13.35 8.79 -18.26
CA TYR A 50 13.96 9.81 -17.40
C TYR A 50 15.37 9.40 -16.96
N TYR A 51 15.60 8.15 -16.54
CA TYR A 51 16.94 7.67 -16.18
C TYR A 51 17.92 7.74 -17.35
N ARG A 52 17.51 7.34 -18.55
CA ARG A 52 18.34 7.47 -19.76
C ARG A 52 18.67 8.92 -20.08
N LYS A 53 17.71 9.83 -19.90
CA LYS A 53 17.94 11.27 -20.10
C LYS A 53 18.94 11.81 -19.08
N ALA A 54 18.82 11.44 -17.81
CA ALA A 54 19.75 11.86 -16.75
C ALA A 54 21.16 11.31 -16.98
N LEU A 55 21.31 10.01 -17.30
CA LEU A 55 22.61 9.38 -17.61
C LEU A 55 23.30 9.96 -18.85
N LYS A 56 22.52 10.52 -19.78
CA LYS A 56 23.06 11.19 -20.96
C LYS A 56 23.67 12.56 -20.62
N ILE A 57 23.21 13.20 -19.54
CA ILE A 57 23.73 14.49 -19.06
C ILE A 57 24.95 14.25 -18.17
N ASP A 58 24.83 13.35 -17.18
CA ASP A 58 25.95 12.95 -16.31
C ASP A 58 25.90 11.45 -16.01
N GLU A 59 26.97 10.74 -16.36
CA GLU A 59 27.12 9.30 -16.14
C GLU A 59 27.17 8.94 -14.63
N ASN A 60 27.60 9.87 -13.77
CA ASN A 60 27.71 9.69 -12.32
C ASN A 60 26.48 10.17 -11.54
N VAL A 61 25.41 10.62 -12.22
CA VAL A 61 24.19 11.17 -11.59
C VAL A 61 23.61 10.27 -10.49
N GLU A 62 23.63 8.95 -10.69
CA GLU A 62 23.14 7.98 -9.70
C GLU A 62 23.94 8.04 -8.40
N LYS A 63 25.27 8.11 -8.52
CA LYS A 63 26.18 8.15 -7.37
C LYS A 63 26.01 9.45 -6.59
N ILE A 64 25.77 10.56 -7.29
CA ILE A 64 25.53 11.87 -6.70
C ILE A 64 24.17 11.88 -5.99
N TYR A 65 23.13 11.35 -6.62
CA TYR A 65 21.79 11.22 -6.04
C TYR A 65 21.79 10.34 -4.78
N ARG A 66 22.49 9.21 -4.78
CA ARG A 66 22.64 8.35 -3.59
C ARG A 66 23.33 9.07 -2.41
N LYS A 67 24.32 9.91 -2.70
CA LYS A 67 24.96 10.75 -1.67
C LYS A 67 24.00 11.79 -1.11
N LYS A 68 23.21 12.46 -1.96
CA LYS A 68 22.16 13.41 -1.55
C LYS A 68 21.18 12.73 -0.58
N LEU A 69 20.65 11.56 -0.94
CA LEU A 69 19.74 10.80 -0.07
C LEU A 69 20.36 10.42 1.28
N HIS A 70 21.65 10.04 1.29
CA HIS A 70 22.35 9.72 2.54
C HIS A 70 22.47 10.94 3.45
N VAL A 71 22.80 12.11 2.89
CA VAL A 71 22.88 13.38 3.64
C VAL A 71 21.51 13.80 4.17
N GLU A 72 20.46 13.70 3.35
CA GLU A 72 19.09 13.97 3.78
C GLU A 72 18.65 13.06 4.93
N TRP A 73 18.98 11.76 4.85
CA TRP A 73 18.70 10.80 5.91
C TRP A 73 19.45 11.12 7.21
N GLU A 74 20.74 11.46 7.13
CA GLU A 74 21.52 11.89 8.30
C GLU A 74 20.95 13.18 8.92
N LEU A 75 20.53 14.14 8.10
CA LEU A 75 19.92 15.38 8.55
C LEU A 75 18.59 15.11 9.26
N GLN A 76 17.77 14.22 8.69
CA GLN A 76 16.51 13.82 9.30
C GLN A 76 16.73 13.16 10.66
N LYS A 77 17.72 12.27 10.77
CA LYS A 77 18.09 11.64 12.05
C LYS A 77 18.59 12.66 13.08
N LYS A 78 19.38 13.66 12.66
CA LYS A 78 19.81 14.77 13.54
C LYS A 78 18.63 15.65 13.96
N LEU A 79 17.68 15.93 13.06
CA LEU A 79 16.48 16.71 13.34
C LEU A 79 15.54 15.98 14.31
N GLU A 80 15.38 14.67 14.16
CA GLU A 80 14.66 13.83 15.11
C GLU A 80 15.35 13.80 16.49
N ALA A 81 16.69 13.72 16.52
CA ALA A 81 17.45 13.80 17.77
C ALA A 81 17.33 15.16 18.46
N LEU A 82 17.27 16.27 17.69
CA LEU A 82 17.06 17.62 18.23
C LEU A 82 15.65 17.83 18.77
N LYS A 83 14.62 17.31 18.10
CA LYS A 83 13.22 17.35 18.60
C LYS A 83 13.06 16.62 19.92
N LEU A 84 13.77 15.51 20.12
CA LEU A 84 13.78 14.76 21.39
C LEU A 84 14.50 15.50 22.53
N ILE A 85 15.33 16.51 22.21
CA ILE A 85 16.02 17.35 23.19
C ILE A 85 15.16 18.55 23.58
N ASP A 86 14.38 19.10 22.65
CA ASP A 86 13.42 20.19 22.89
C ASP A 86 12.29 19.75 23.84
N ASP A 87 11.77 18.52 23.67
CA ASP A 87 10.76 17.94 24.57
C ASP A 87 11.26 17.69 26.01
N ASN A 88 12.57 17.75 26.27
CA ASN A 88 13.17 17.53 27.59
C ASN A 88 13.65 18.82 28.28
N ASN A 89 13.57 19.99 27.63
CA ASN A 89 14.12 21.23 28.18
C ASN A 89 13.10 22.34 28.46
N ASP A 90 11.80 22.12 28.24
CA ASP A 90 10.75 23.02 28.72
C ASP A 90 10.40 22.72 30.20
N LYS A 91 11.35 23.10 31.08
CA LYS A 91 11.09 23.36 32.50
C LYS A 91 11.82 24.62 32.94
N SER A 92 11.44 25.76 32.36
CA SER A 92 11.56 27.06 33.01
C SER A 92 10.72 28.06 32.22
N ASP A 93 9.51 28.34 32.71
CA ASP A 93 8.87 29.67 32.75
C ASP A 93 7.49 29.50 33.40
N ALA A 94 7.51 29.22 34.71
CA ALA A 94 6.35 29.32 35.56
C ALA A 94 6.30 30.76 36.09
N ILE A 95 5.35 31.57 35.63
CA ILE A 95 4.62 32.56 36.45
C ILE A 95 3.38 33.17 35.73
N ASP A 96 3.20 33.08 34.40
CA ASP A 96 2.05 33.74 33.72
C ASP A 96 1.01 32.82 33.01
N GLU A 97 1.17 31.49 32.99
CA GLU A 97 0.20 30.59 32.32
C GLU A 97 -1.04 30.20 33.16
N ASP A 98 -0.97 30.31 34.47
CA ASP A 98 -2.00 29.75 35.37
C ASP A 98 -3.30 30.56 35.36
N ASP A 99 -3.22 31.88 35.19
CA ASP A 99 -4.41 32.74 35.13
C ASP A 99 -5.17 32.60 33.80
N GLU A 100 -4.47 32.48 32.66
CA GLU A 100 -5.13 32.24 31.36
C GLU A 100 -5.67 30.81 31.22
N LYS A 101 -5.07 29.80 31.86
CA LYS A 101 -5.63 28.43 31.93
C LYS A 101 -6.89 28.40 32.78
N GLN A 102 -6.90 29.08 33.93
CA GLN A 102 -8.06 29.14 34.81
C GLN A 102 -9.23 29.93 34.18
N GLU A 103 -8.96 31.00 33.42
CA GLU A 103 -10.01 31.71 32.66
C GLU A 103 -10.55 30.90 31.47
N ARG A 104 -9.69 30.11 30.80
CA ARG A 104 -10.12 29.19 29.74
C ARG A 104 -10.94 28.03 30.28
N GLU A 105 -10.56 27.42 31.40
CA GLU A 105 -11.32 26.33 32.03
C GLU A 105 -12.70 26.77 32.55
N LYS A 106 -12.83 28.00 33.06
CA LYS A 106 -14.11 28.56 33.53
C LYS A 106 -15.11 28.86 32.40
N ASN A 107 -14.66 28.99 31.16
CA ASN A 107 -15.49 29.31 29.99
C ASN A 107 -15.79 28.12 29.08
N ILE A 108 -15.37 26.89 29.44
CA ILE A 108 -15.73 25.70 28.67
C ILE A 108 -17.19 25.36 28.95
N LEU A 109 -18.03 25.54 27.93
CA LEU A 109 -19.41 25.05 27.97
C LEU A 109 -19.39 23.53 28.23
N PRO A 110 -20.27 23.03 29.12
CA PRO A 110 -20.33 21.61 29.42
C PRO A 110 -20.53 20.78 28.15
N CYS A 111 -19.77 19.70 28.01
CA CYS A 111 -19.97 18.78 26.91
C CYS A 111 -21.18 17.90 27.26
N TRP A 112 -22.38 18.34 26.86
CA TRP A 112 -23.63 17.64 27.17
C TRP A 112 -23.62 16.16 26.79
N LEU A 113 -22.88 15.79 25.74
CA LEU A 113 -22.70 14.39 25.36
C LEU A 113 -22.02 13.57 26.47
N LEU A 114 -20.94 14.07 27.06
CA LEU A 114 -20.15 13.35 28.07
C LEU A 114 -20.76 13.46 29.48
N GLU A 115 -21.47 14.56 29.75
CA GLU A 115 -22.07 14.82 31.05
C GLU A 115 -23.47 14.20 31.20
N MET A 116 -24.25 14.12 30.12
CA MET A 116 -25.61 13.57 30.19
C MET A 116 -25.68 12.07 29.87
N LEU A 117 -24.79 11.53 29.02
CA LEU A 117 -24.85 10.13 28.65
C LEU A 117 -23.92 9.26 29.51
N PRO A 118 -24.44 8.19 30.14
CA PRO A 118 -23.60 7.19 30.77
C PRO A 118 -22.75 6.44 29.73
N ASN A 119 -21.65 5.85 30.19
CA ASN A 119 -20.71 5.12 29.34
C ASN A 119 -21.38 4.03 28.49
N ASP A 120 -22.41 3.36 29.00
CA ASP A 120 -23.14 2.32 28.24
C ASP A 120 -23.81 2.87 26.97
N LEU A 121 -24.33 4.10 27.02
CA LEU A 121 -24.92 4.74 25.85
C LEU A 121 -23.83 5.26 24.90
N LEU A 122 -22.73 5.79 25.45
CA LEU A 122 -21.57 6.18 24.64
C LEU A 122 -20.97 4.98 23.90
N LEU A 123 -20.88 3.82 24.56
CA LEU A 123 -20.43 2.57 23.94
C LEU A 123 -21.36 2.08 22.84
N LYS A 124 -22.68 2.26 22.98
CA LYS A 124 -23.64 2.01 21.89
C LYS A 124 -23.44 2.95 20.70
N ILE A 125 -23.15 4.23 20.96
CA ILE A 125 -22.80 5.19 19.89
C ILE A 125 -21.51 4.74 19.19
N ILE A 126 -20.47 4.39 19.96
CA ILE A 126 -19.20 3.90 19.43
C ILE A 126 -19.41 2.64 18.59
N HIS A 127 -20.26 1.70 19.03
CA HIS A 127 -20.63 0.51 18.26
C HIS A 127 -21.19 0.89 16.88
N HIS A 128 -22.13 1.85 16.80
CA HIS A 128 -22.63 2.33 15.51
C HIS A 128 -21.55 3.01 14.66
N VAL A 129 -20.66 3.79 15.28
CA VAL A 129 -19.55 4.45 14.57
C VAL A 129 -18.56 3.43 13.99
N VAL A 130 -18.26 2.35 14.72
CA VAL A 130 -17.43 1.24 14.25
C VAL A 130 -18.04 0.58 13.02
N LEU A 131 -19.36 0.34 13.02
CA LEU A 131 -20.08 -0.23 11.88
C LEU A 131 -20.11 0.71 10.66
N MET A 132 -19.99 2.02 10.86
CA MET A 132 -19.90 2.98 9.76
C MET A 132 -18.52 2.94 9.09
N SER A 133 -17.45 3.18 9.85
CA SER A 133 -16.08 3.04 9.35
C SER A 133 -15.04 3.06 10.47
N GLY A 134 -13.91 2.38 10.24
CA GLY A 134 -12.76 2.45 11.15
C GLY A 134 -12.12 3.85 11.22
N GLU A 135 -12.26 4.67 10.18
CA GLU A 135 -11.78 6.06 10.18
C GLU A 135 -12.62 6.94 11.10
N SER A 136 -13.94 6.80 11.04
CA SER A 136 -14.87 7.51 11.92
C SER A 136 -14.62 7.15 13.38
N TRP A 137 -14.37 5.87 13.68
CA TRP A 137 -14.00 5.42 15.04
C TRP A 137 -12.69 6.03 15.51
N TYR A 138 -11.66 6.05 14.67
CA TYR A 138 -10.38 6.68 15.01
C TYR A 138 -10.55 8.19 15.23
N ASN A 139 -11.25 8.89 14.34
CA ASN A 139 -11.52 10.32 14.47
C ASN A 139 -12.30 10.64 15.75
N LEU A 140 -13.29 9.82 16.11
CA LEU A 140 -14.03 9.94 17.37
C LEU A 140 -13.07 9.84 18.58
N SER A 141 -12.13 8.90 18.54
CA SER A 141 -11.14 8.71 19.62
C SER A 141 -10.16 9.88 19.80
N LEU A 142 -10.03 10.76 18.80
CA LEU A 142 -9.18 11.94 18.85
C LEU A 142 -9.90 13.18 19.42
N THR A 143 -11.21 13.10 19.65
CA THR A 143 -11.99 14.26 20.11
C THR A 143 -11.76 14.59 21.59
N CYS A 144 -11.64 13.58 22.46
CA CYS A 144 -11.36 13.78 23.88
C CYS A 144 -10.76 12.51 24.52
N SER A 145 -10.13 12.68 25.69
CA SER A 145 -9.51 11.58 26.46
C SER A 145 -10.52 10.52 26.92
N HIS A 146 -11.75 10.92 27.26
CA HIS A 146 -12.80 9.99 27.68
C HIS A 146 -13.24 9.06 26.55
N LEU A 147 -13.52 9.61 25.36
CA LEU A 147 -13.86 8.82 24.17
C LEU A 147 -12.67 8.01 23.67
N ASN A 148 -11.44 8.51 23.82
CA ASN A 148 -10.23 7.73 23.56
C ASN A 148 -10.20 6.46 24.41
N LYS A 149 -10.46 6.59 25.71
CA LYS A 149 -10.52 5.46 26.65
C LYS A 149 -11.59 4.45 26.25
N LEU A 150 -12.80 4.91 25.97
CA LEU A 150 -13.90 4.05 25.53
C LEU A 150 -13.63 3.37 24.17
N CYS A 151 -12.90 4.03 23.27
CA CYS A 151 -12.57 3.46 21.97
C CYS A 151 -11.47 2.39 22.05
N PHE A 152 -10.39 2.63 22.80
CA PHE A 152 -9.20 1.79 22.75
C PHE A 152 -9.02 0.84 23.93
N HIS A 153 -9.59 1.16 25.10
CA HIS A 153 -9.43 0.37 26.32
C HIS A 153 -10.65 -0.49 26.67
N ASP A 154 -11.78 -0.28 25.98
CA ASP A 154 -12.93 -1.17 26.05
C ASP A 154 -12.80 -2.30 25.02
N LEU A 155 -13.37 -3.47 25.32
CA LEU A 155 -13.33 -4.64 24.43
C LEU A 155 -14.43 -4.59 23.36
N LEU A 156 -15.56 -3.92 23.62
CA LEU A 156 -16.73 -3.86 22.75
C LEU A 156 -16.40 -3.38 21.33
N PRO A 157 -15.61 -2.30 21.12
CA PRO A 157 -15.27 -1.86 19.77
C PRO A 157 -14.51 -2.93 18.98
N TYR A 158 -13.59 -3.65 19.63
CA TYR A 158 -12.81 -4.71 18.98
C TYR A 158 -13.67 -5.94 18.66
N GLN A 159 -14.56 -6.35 19.56
CA GLN A 159 -15.54 -7.40 19.28
C GLN A 159 -16.43 -7.03 18.09
N THR A 160 -16.86 -5.78 18.03
CA THR A 160 -17.67 -5.25 16.92
C THR A 160 -16.89 -5.31 15.60
N PHE A 161 -15.62 -4.88 15.59
CA PHE A 161 -14.76 -5.02 14.41
C PHE A 161 -14.56 -6.47 13.99
N ALA A 162 -14.29 -7.37 14.93
CA ALA A 162 -14.10 -8.78 14.66
C ALA A 162 -15.35 -9.39 14.02
N ASN A 163 -16.51 -9.18 14.64
CA ASN A 163 -17.79 -9.66 14.13
C ASN A 163 -18.07 -9.07 12.73
N PHE A 164 -17.85 -7.78 12.53
CA PHE A 164 -18.09 -7.13 11.24
C PHE A 164 -17.14 -7.62 10.13
N ILE A 165 -15.86 -7.84 10.42
CA ILE A 165 -14.86 -8.24 9.43
C ILE A 165 -15.00 -9.72 9.07
N TYR A 166 -15.10 -10.59 10.08
CA TYR A 166 -15.01 -12.04 9.89
C TYR A 166 -16.35 -12.66 9.48
N SER A 167 -17.50 -12.05 9.82
CA SER A 167 -18.81 -12.49 9.31
C SER A 167 -18.96 -12.34 7.79
N LYS A 168 -18.17 -11.45 7.19
CA LYS A 168 -18.16 -11.21 5.73
C LYS A 168 -17.21 -12.13 4.97
N GLN A 169 -16.44 -12.97 5.68
CA GLN A 169 -15.49 -13.86 5.03
C GLN A 169 -16.17 -15.17 4.65
N THR A 170 -15.85 -15.70 3.47
CA THR A 170 -16.36 -16.99 3.00
C THR A 170 -15.32 -18.06 3.25
N TYR A 171 -15.69 -19.14 3.93
CA TYR A 171 -14.84 -20.29 4.23
C TYR A 171 -15.30 -21.53 3.48
N ASP A 172 -14.39 -22.46 3.23
CA ASP A 172 -14.71 -23.74 2.61
C ASP A 172 -15.40 -24.68 3.62
N ASN A 173 -16.71 -24.83 3.51
CA ASN A 173 -17.52 -25.70 4.37
C ASN A 173 -17.13 -27.17 4.25
N ILE A 174 -16.74 -27.62 3.06
CA ILE A 174 -16.36 -29.03 2.84
C ILE A 174 -15.05 -29.30 3.59
N ALA A 175 -14.11 -28.37 3.51
CA ALA A 175 -12.87 -28.47 4.28
C ALA A 175 -13.12 -28.40 5.80
N MET A 176 -14.13 -27.65 6.28
CA MET A 176 -14.52 -27.66 7.70
C MET A 176 -15.02 -29.03 8.15
N GLU A 177 -15.98 -29.59 7.40
CA GLU A 177 -16.58 -30.88 7.72
C GLU A 177 -15.55 -32.01 7.71
N LEU A 178 -14.66 -32.04 6.71
CA LEU A 178 -13.61 -33.05 6.60
C LEU A 178 -12.60 -32.99 7.75
N ASN A 179 -12.35 -31.81 8.31
CA ASN A 179 -11.46 -31.63 9.45
C ASN A 179 -12.18 -31.80 10.80
N GLY A 180 -13.46 -32.20 10.81
CA GLY A 180 -14.25 -32.36 12.03
C GLY A 180 -14.58 -31.05 12.73
N MET A 181 -14.51 -29.93 12.01
CA MET A 181 -14.67 -28.59 12.55
C MET A 181 -16.13 -28.16 12.35
N SER A 182 -16.97 -28.34 13.36
CA SER A 182 -18.40 -27.99 13.28
C SER A 182 -18.68 -26.50 13.45
N ASN A 183 -17.77 -25.77 14.12
CA ASN A 183 -17.99 -24.35 14.44
C ASN A 183 -16.70 -23.54 14.30
N LEU A 184 -16.73 -22.55 13.41
CA LEU A 184 -15.63 -21.60 13.20
C LEU A 184 -15.20 -20.90 14.50
N GLN A 185 -16.14 -20.62 15.40
CA GLN A 185 -15.87 -19.93 16.67
C GLN A 185 -15.03 -20.77 17.63
N GLU A 186 -15.18 -22.09 17.62
CA GLU A 186 -14.38 -22.99 18.45
C GLU A 186 -12.91 -22.97 18.00
N VAL A 187 -12.71 -23.00 16.67
CA VAL A 187 -11.38 -22.90 16.06
C VAL A 187 -10.72 -21.55 16.38
N GLU A 188 -11.49 -20.47 16.29
CA GLU A 188 -11.01 -19.14 16.64
C GLU A 188 -10.57 -19.08 18.11
N LYS A 189 -11.37 -19.67 19.01
CA LYS A 189 -11.07 -19.73 20.43
C LYS A 189 -9.84 -20.59 20.72
N ASP A 190 -9.65 -21.69 20.01
CA ASP A 190 -8.47 -22.55 20.19
C ASP A 190 -7.16 -21.84 19.78
N ILE A 191 -7.21 -20.97 18.77
CA ILE A 191 -6.00 -20.27 18.27
C ILE A 191 -5.72 -18.98 19.04
N TRP A 192 -6.74 -18.18 19.36
CA TRP A 192 -6.57 -16.84 19.95
C TRP A 192 -7.15 -16.69 21.35
N GLY A 193 -7.86 -17.68 21.88
CA GLY A 193 -8.55 -17.59 23.17
C GLY A 193 -9.56 -16.45 23.18
N ASP A 194 -9.55 -15.69 24.27
CA ASP A 194 -10.43 -14.52 24.45
C ASP A 194 -9.76 -13.20 24.01
N ASP A 195 -8.53 -13.23 23.45
CA ASP A 195 -7.80 -12.04 23.00
C ASP A 195 -8.22 -11.61 21.58
N VAL A 196 -9.33 -10.87 21.52
CA VAL A 196 -9.89 -10.32 20.27
C VAL A 196 -8.93 -9.34 19.59
N MET A 197 -8.12 -8.60 20.35
CA MET A 197 -7.16 -7.64 19.80
C MET A 197 -6.03 -8.36 19.06
N MET A 198 -5.53 -9.45 19.62
CA MET A 198 -4.54 -10.31 18.99
C MET A 198 -5.12 -10.98 17.75
N MET A 199 -6.35 -11.49 17.81
CA MET A 199 -7.04 -12.04 16.64
C MET A 199 -7.12 -11.02 15.51
N LEU A 200 -7.65 -9.82 15.74
CA LEU A 200 -7.73 -8.74 14.74
C LEU A 200 -6.37 -8.32 14.16
N ARG A 201 -5.29 -8.49 14.94
CA ARG A 201 -3.93 -8.15 14.50
C ARG A 201 -3.32 -9.24 13.63
N LYS A 202 -3.65 -10.50 13.86
CA LYS A 202 -2.92 -11.65 13.31
C LYS A 202 -3.73 -12.43 12.29
N ARG A 203 -5.05 -12.57 12.49
CA ARG A 203 -5.94 -13.35 11.62
C ARG A 203 -6.16 -12.64 10.28
N PRO A 204 -5.64 -13.19 9.17
CA PRO A 204 -5.79 -12.60 7.85
C PRO A 204 -7.25 -12.61 7.38
N PHE A 205 -7.57 -11.65 6.52
CA PHE A 205 -8.90 -11.51 5.91
C PHE A 205 -8.80 -10.82 4.55
N VAL A 206 -9.82 -11.05 3.71
CA VAL A 206 -9.98 -10.41 2.41
C VAL A 206 -10.64 -9.05 2.60
N LYS A 207 -10.15 -8.04 1.86
CA LYS A 207 -10.70 -6.67 1.88
C LYS A 207 -11.62 -6.45 0.68
N PHE A 208 -12.77 -5.83 0.94
CA PHE A 208 -13.82 -5.61 -0.06
C PHE A 208 -13.90 -4.17 -0.59
N GLU A 209 -13.38 -3.19 0.16
CA GLU A 209 -13.43 -1.75 -0.20
C GLU A 209 -12.38 -1.32 -1.23
N GLY A 210 -12.02 -2.20 -2.17
CA GLY A 210 -10.96 -1.89 -3.12
C GLY A 210 -10.62 -3.00 -4.08
N VAL A 211 -9.44 -2.90 -4.66
CA VAL A 211 -8.93 -3.80 -5.69
C VAL A 211 -7.52 -4.24 -5.34
N TYR A 212 -7.26 -5.53 -5.46
CA TYR A 212 -5.93 -6.12 -5.38
C TYR A 212 -5.29 -6.06 -6.77
N ILE A 213 -4.10 -5.45 -6.85
CA ILE A 213 -3.43 -5.18 -8.12
C ILE A 213 -2.04 -5.83 -8.09
N SER A 214 -1.75 -6.63 -9.11
CA SER A 214 -0.39 -7.12 -9.39
C SER A 214 0.13 -6.46 -10.66
N VAL A 215 1.31 -5.85 -10.57
CA VAL A 215 1.99 -5.21 -11.70
C VAL A 215 3.16 -6.10 -12.09
N VAL A 216 3.15 -6.59 -13.33
CA VAL A 216 4.19 -7.48 -13.84
C VAL A 216 4.84 -6.84 -15.06
N ASN A 217 6.17 -6.78 -15.02
CA ASN A 217 7.00 -6.30 -16.11
C ASN A 217 7.84 -7.47 -16.64
N TYR A 218 7.85 -7.69 -17.94
CA TYR A 218 8.76 -8.65 -18.57
C TYR A 218 9.38 -8.06 -19.83
N LEU A 219 10.57 -8.55 -20.16
CA LEU A 219 11.29 -8.15 -21.36
C LEU A 219 10.94 -9.10 -22.50
N ARG A 220 10.49 -8.52 -23.63
CA ARG A 220 10.30 -9.23 -24.89
C ARG A 220 11.43 -8.83 -25.83
N TYR A 221 12.15 -9.83 -26.32
CA TYR A 221 13.17 -9.66 -27.35
C TYR A 221 12.47 -9.63 -28.72
N GLY A 222 12.82 -8.66 -29.57
CA GLY A 222 12.33 -8.58 -30.95
C GLY A 222 12.82 -9.73 -31.83
N SER A 223 12.20 -9.93 -32.99
CA SER A 223 12.68 -10.87 -34.01
C SER A 223 13.95 -10.33 -34.66
N ASN A 224 14.95 -11.20 -34.86
CA ASN A 224 16.17 -10.86 -35.59
C ASN A 224 15.83 -10.53 -37.05
N ALA A 225 16.47 -9.51 -37.61
CA ALA A 225 16.65 -9.46 -39.06
C ALA A 225 17.76 -10.45 -39.43
N GLU A 226 17.62 -11.19 -40.54
CA GLU A 226 18.67 -12.10 -40.99
C GLU A 226 20.00 -11.34 -41.14
N GLY A 227 21.03 -11.75 -40.37
CA GLY A 227 22.37 -11.15 -40.40
C GLY A 227 22.71 -10.17 -39.27
N SER A 228 21.81 -9.85 -38.33
CA SER A 228 22.16 -8.97 -37.19
C SER A 228 22.73 -9.72 -35.99
N SER A 229 23.84 -9.25 -35.43
CA SER A 229 24.42 -9.72 -34.17
C SER A 229 23.44 -9.55 -33.00
N SER A 230 23.26 -10.58 -32.18
CA SER A 230 22.37 -10.63 -31.00
C SER A 230 22.63 -9.55 -29.93
N LEU A 231 23.73 -8.80 -30.05
CA LEU A 231 24.16 -7.71 -29.16
C LEU A 231 23.36 -6.40 -29.32
N LEU A 232 22.68 -6.20 -30.45
CA LEU A 232 21.91 -4.97 -30.75
C LEU A 232 20.39 -5.17 -30.70
N ASN A 233 19.95 -6.26 -30.08
CA ASN A 233 18.53 -6.62 -30.08
C ASN A 233 17.71 -5.57 -29.33
N PRO A 234 16.73 -4.91 -29.97
CA PRO A 234 15.83 -3.98 -29.28
C PRO A 234 15.00 -4.78 -28.27
N VAL A 235 15.16 -4.43 -27.00
CA VAL A 235 14.38 -5.02 -25.90
C VAL A 235 13.16 -4.16 -25.65
N HIS A 236 11.97 -4.77 -25.69
CA HIS A 236 10.72 -4.11 -25.37
C HIS A 236 10.21 -4.59 -24.01
N MET A 237 10.07 -3.67 -23.05
CA MET A 237 9.48 -3.98 -21.76
C MET A 237 7.96 -3.92 -21.87
N ILE A 238 7.30 -5.03 -21.55
CA ILE A 238 5.84 -5.13 -21.53
C ILE A 238 5.41 -5.14 -20.07
N THR A 239 4.56 -4.19 -19.72
CA THR A 239 3.86 -4.14 -18.44
C THR A 239 2.45 -4.64 -18.63
N TYR A 240 2.02 -5.54 -17.75
CA TYR A 240 0.64 -5.96 -17.68
C TYR A 240 0.19 -6.09 -16.23
N TYR A 241 -1.11 -5.96 -16.03
CA TYR A 241 -1.75 -5.83 -14.75
C TYR A 241 -2.72 -6.98 -14.54
N ARG A 242 -2.77 -7.46 -13.29
CA ARG A 242 -3.82 -8.36 -12.82
C ARG A 242 -4.62 -7.66 -11.73
N TYR A 243 -5.93 -7.70 -11.86
CA TYR A 243 -6.86 -7.10 -10.91
C TYR A 243 -7.75 -8.17 -10.30
N PHE A 244 -7.89 -8.14 -8.98
CA PHE A 244 -8.91 -8.86 -8.24
C PHE A 244 -9.77 -7.89 -7.43
N ARG A 245 -11.08 -8.05 -7.51
CA ARG A 245 -12.02 -7.41 -6.60
C ARG A 245 -12.93 -8.47 -6.00
N PHE A 246 -12.87 -8.59 -4.68
CA PHE A 246 -13.64 -9.56 -3.92
C PHE A 246 -14.95 -8.95 -3.43
N TYR A 247 -15.94 -9.81 -3.23
CA TYR A 247 -17.26 -9.46 -2.73
C TYR A 247 -17.65 -10.41 -1.60
N GLU A 248 -18.50 -9.92 -0.69
CA GLU A 248 -18.94 -10.62 0.53
C GLU A 248 -19.75 -11.89 0.24
N ASP A 249 -20.25 -12.06 -0.99
CA ASP A 249 -21.01 -13.23 -1.44
C ASP A 249 -20.14 -14.41 -1.90
N GLY A 250 -18.83 -14.38 -1.65
CA GLY A 250 -17.91 -15.43 -2.08
C GLY A 250 -17.57 -15.38 -3.57
N THR A 251 -17.93 -14.32 -4.29
CA THR A 251 -17.51 -14.12 -5.69
C THR A 251 -16.43 -13.04 -5.83
N CYS A 252 -15.64 -13.10 -6.89
CA CYS A 252 -14.66 -12.07 -7.22
C CYS A 252 -14.57 -11.80 -8.72
N LEU A 253 -14.27 -10.55 -9.08
CA LEU A 253 -13.90 -10.18 -10.45
C LEU A 253 -12.40 -10.31 -10.62
N ARG A 254 -12.01 -10.95 -11.72
CA ARG A 254 -10.63 -11.13 -12.16
C ARG A 254 -10.43 -10.51 -13.53
N LEU A 255 -9.37 -9.74 -13.72
CA LEU A 255 -9.00 -9.18 -15.01
C LEU A 255 -7.48 -9.22 -15.20
N LEU A 256 -7.06 -9.59 -16.40
CA LEU A 256 -5.68 -9.48 -16.89
C LEU A 256 -5.71 -8.55 -18.10
N THR A 257 -5.00 -7.42 -18.04
CA THR A 257 -4.98 -6.40 -19.10
C THR A 257 -3.65 -5.64 -19.09
N THR A 258 -3.34 -4.93 -20.17
CA THR A 258 -2.28 -3.92 -20.22
C THR A 258 -2.74 -2.55 -19.75
N ASP A 259 -4.04 -2.36 -19.52
CA ASP A 259 -4.61 -1.08 -19.07
C ASP A 259 -4.21 -0.75 -17.62
N GLU A 260 -3.82 0.50 -17.40
CA GLU A 260 -3.32 0.96 -16.12
C GLU A 260 -4.43 1.14 -15.06
N PRO A 261 -4.08 1.13 -13.76
CA PRO A 261 -5.07 1.23 -12.68
C PRO A 261 -5.96 2.47 -12.76
N SER A 262 -5.42 3.59 -13.28
CA SER A 262 -6.13 4.86 -13.44
C SER A 262 -7.37 4.74 -14.35
N GLN A 263 -7.32 3.84 -15.34
CA GLN A 263 -8.38 3.62 -16.33
C GLN A 263 -9.37 2.54 -15.87
N VAL A 264 -8.85 1.49 -15.21
CA VAL A 264 -9.62 0.29 -14.87
C VAL A 264 -10.38 0.44 -13.55
N VAL A 265 -9.70 0.89 -12.48
CA VAL A 265 -10.15 0.70 -11.09
C VAL A 265 -11.53 1.33 -10.82
N LYS A 266 -11.79 2.53 -11.34
CA LYS A 266 -13.07 3.23 -11.12
C LYS A 266 -14.27 2.48 -11.69
N HIS A 267 -14.08 1.73 -12.77
CA HIS A 267 -15.14 1.02 -13.48
C HIS A 267 -15.11 -0.50 -13.22
N PHE A 268 -14.30 -0.95 -12.27
CA PHE A 268 -14.09 -2.36 -11.99
C PHE A 268 -15.14 -2.91 -10.99
N TYR A 269 -16.38 -3.11 -11.47
CA TYR A 269 -17.50 -3.57 -10.65
C TYR A 269 -18.44 -4.54 -11.37
N LYS A 270 -19.26 -5.30 -10.61
CA LYS A 270 -20.09 -6.41 -11.12
C LYS A 270 -21.11 -5.95 -12.16
N GLU A 271 -21.78 -4.84 -11.87
CA GLU A 271 -22.87 -4.30 -12.66
C GLU A 271 -22.38 -3.78 -14.02
N ARG A 272 -21.14 -3.26 -14.08
CA ARG A 272 -20.47 -2.86 -15.31
C ARG A 272 -19.19 -3.66 -15.51
N LYS A 273 -19.38 -4.93 -15.85
CA LYS A 273 -18.28 -5.87 -16.04
C LYS A 273 -17.31 -5.38 -17.15
N PRO A 274 -16.02 -5.14 -16.85
CA PRO A 274 -15.05 -4.76 -17.86
C PRO A 274 -14.87 -5.86 -18.91
N LYS A 275 -14.47 -5.45 -20.12
CA LYS A 275 -14.14 -6.37 -21.22
C LYS A 275 -13.08 -7.38 -20.75
N ASP A 276 -13.24 -8.64 -21.15
CA ASP A 276 -12.32 -9.74 -20.85
C ASP A 276 -12.12 -10.07 -19.35
N SER A 277 -12.96 -9.51 -18.48
CA SER A 277 -12.97 -9.90 -17.07
C SER A 277 -13.75 -11.21 -16.86
N HIS A 278 -13.41 -11.92 -15.79
CA HIS A 278 -14.07 -13.16 -15.39
C HIS A 278 -14.65 -13.02 -14.00
N LEU A 279 -15.85 -13.56 -13.81
CA LEU A 279 -16.42 -13.77 -12.49
C LEU A 279 -15.95 -15.14 -11.99
N CYS A 280 -15.37 -15.15 -10.80
CA CYS A 280 -14.78 -16.31 -10.15
C CYS A 280 -15.42 -16.48 -8.76
N SER A 281 -15.25 -17.64 -8.13
CA SER A 281 -15.57 -17.84 -6.72
C SER A 281 -14.29 -17.78 -5.89
N TRP A 282 -14.41 -17.44 -4.61
CA TRP A 282 -13.31 -17.45 -3.66
C TRP A 282 -13.73 -17.99 -2.30
N THR A 283 -12.78 -18.62 -1.61
CA THR A 283 -12.95 -19.13 -0.24
C THR A 283 -11.63 -18.98 0.51
N LEU A 284 -11.71 -18.85 1.84
CA LEU A 284 -10.57 -18.98 2.74
C LEU A 284 -10.49 -20.43 3.25
N GLY A 285 -9.29 -20.99 3.18
CA GLY A 285 -8.93 -22.23 3.87
C GLY A 285 -8.47 -21.94 5.29
N PHE A 286 -8.37 -23.00 6.09
CA PHE A 286 -7.99 -22.94 7.52
C PHE A 286 -6.46 -22.90 7.71
N ASP A 287 -5.71 -23.31 6.70
CA ASP A 287 -4.26 -23.29 6.70
C ASP A 287 -3.68 -21.89 6.91
N TYR A 288 -2.48 -21.85 7.49
CA TYR A 288 -1.75 -20.60 7.78
C TYR A 288 -2.56 -19.59 8.60
N ASN A 289 -3.28 -20.07 9.63
CA ASN A 289 -4.17 -19.26 10.47
C ASN A 289 -5.26 -18.56 9.65
N PHE A 290 -5.99 -19.29 8.82
CA PHE A 290 -7.02 -18.75 7.91
C PHE A 290 -6.47 -17.83 6.79
N GLY A 291 -5.18 -17.98 6.49
CA GLY A 291 -4.46 -17.10 5.58
C GLY A 291 -4.44 -17.55 4.13
N GLN A 292 -4.96 -18.73 3.82
CA GLN A 292 -4.94 -19.30 2.48
C GLN A 292 -6.21 -18.96 1.72
N LEU A 293 -6.07 -18.18 0.66
CA LEU A 293 -7.15 -17.76 -0.21
C LEU A 293 -7.14 -18.62 -1.48
N HIS A 294 -8.26 -19.26 -1.75
CA HIS A 294 -8.52 -20.02 -2.96
C HIS A 294 -9.42 -19.20 -3.88
N VAL A 295 -9.06 -19.10 -5.15
CA VAL A 295 -9.89 -18.49 -6.19
C VAL A 295 -10.08 -19.53 -7.29
N SER A 296 -11.33 -19.84 -7.60
CA SER A 296 -11.66 -20.85 -8.61
C SER A 296 -12.48 -20.26 -9.76
N ARG A 297 -12.22 -20.74 -10.96
CA ARG A 297 -12.95 -20.33 -12.17
C ARG A 297 -13.13 -21.51 -13.09
N THR A 298 -14.37 -21.75 -13.50
CA THR A 298 -14.69 -22.81 -14.46
C THR A 298 -15.00 -22.20 -15.83
N THR A 299 -14.49 -22.86 -16.86
CA THR A 299 -14.83 -22.63 -18.27
C THR A 299 -15.40 -23.91 -18.85
N SER A 300 -15.83 -23.92 -20.11
CA SER A 300 -16.37 -25.13 -20.74
C SER A 300 -15.37 -26.29 -20.85
N LYS A 301 -14.06 -26.02 -20.79
CA LYS A 301 -13.00 -27.03 -20.99
C LYS A 301 -12.06 -27.22 -19.81
N TYR A 302 -11.98 -26.22 -18.93
CA TYR A 302 -10.95 -26.15 -17.90
C TYR A 302 -11.52 -25.57 -16.60
N HIS A 303 -11.08 -26.12 -15.49
CA HIS A 303 -11.22 -25.57 -14.16
C HIS A 303 -9.88 -24.99 -13.71
N PHE A 304 -9.88 -23.72 -13.33
CA PHE A 304 -8.70 -22.98 -12.89
C PHE A 304 -8.77 -22.77 -11.39
N VAL A 305 -7.69 -23.08 -10.68
CA VAL A 305 -7.56 -22.83 -9.25
C VAL A 305 -6.30 -22.00 -9.01
N GLU A 306 -6.46 -20.87 -8.36
CA GLU A 306 -5.39 -19.95 -7.98
C GLU A 306 -5.35 -19.84 -6.45
N GLU A 307 -4.19 -20.09 -5.86
CA GLU A 307 -4.02 -20.06 -4.41
C GLU A 307 -3.05 -18.97 -3.97
N PHE A 308 -3.44 -18.26 -2.91
CA PHE A 308 -2.70 -17.13 -2.38
C PHE A 308 -2.56 -17.20 -0.87
N ARG A 309 -1.43 -16.71 -0.36
CA ARG A 309 -1.25 -16.41 1.07
C ARG A 309 -1.50 -14.93 1.33
N ILE A 310 -2.44 -14.62 2.21
CA ILE A 310 -2.67 -13.27 2.69
C ILE A 310 -1.54 -12.87 3.65
N SER A 311 -0.94 -11.71 3.40
CA SER A 311 0.18 -11.20 4.20
C SER A 311 0.15 -9.67 4.32
N SER A 312 0.92 -9.14 5.26
CA SER A 312 1.04 -7.70 5.50
C SER A 312 2.09 -7.06 4.58
N GLN A 313 1.92 -5.77 4.29
CA GLN A 313 2.86 -4.93 3.55
C GLN A 313 3.38 -3.82 4.47
N GLY A 314 4.52 -4.05 5.12
CA GLY A 314 5.00 -3.15 6.18
C GLY A 314 3.93 -3.00 7.26
N ASN A 315 3.53 -1.75 7.55
CA ASN A 315 2.48 -1.45 8.53
C ASN A 315 1.05 -1.72 8.01
N LYS A 316 0.87 -1.97 6.70
CA LYS A 316 -0.44 -2.22 6.09
C LYS A 316 -0.83 -3.70 6.24
N ARG A 317 -1.69 -3.99 7.22
CA ARG A 317 -2.07 -5.37 7.60
C ARG A 317 -2.98 -6.05 6.59
N HIS A 318 -2.59 -7.23 6.12
CA HIS A 318 -3.36 -8.05 5.18
C HIS A 318 -3.58 -7.38 3.81
N HIS A 319 -2.63 -6.55 3.36
CA HIS A 319 -2.70 -5.85 2.06
C HIS A 319 -2.10 -6.65 0.91
N LYS A 320 -1.45 -7.79 1.14
CA LYS A 320 -0.75 -8.54 0.09
C LYS A 320 -1.32 -9.94 -0.11
N LEU A 321 -1.50 -10.32 -1.38
CA LEU A 321 -1.75 -11.71 -1.78
C LEU A 321 -0.50 -12.25 -2.46
N LYS A 322 0.19 -13.19 -1.79
CA LYS A 322 1.38 -13.85 -2.34
C LYS A 322 0.96 -15.14 -3.03
N TRP A 323 1.42 -15.38 -4.25
CA TRP A 323 1.17 -16.64 -4.94
C TRP A 323 1.67 -17.84 -4.14
N ILE A 324 0.86 -18.89 -4.07
CA ILE A 324 1.23 -20.22 -3.61
C ILE A 324 1.34 -21.14 -4.82
N LYS A 325 0.24 -21.32 -5.57
CA LYS A 325 0.19 -22.10 -6.80
C LYS A 325 -0.93 -21.61 -7.72
N SER A 326 -0.85 -21.99 -8.99
CA SER A 326 -1.92 -21.82 -9.97
C SER A 326 -1.99 -23.11 -10.78
N THR A 327 -3.17 -23.73 -10.83
CA THR A 327 -3.41 -25.01 -11.47
C THR A 327 -4.55 -24.93 -12.47
N VAL A 328 -4.45 -25.72 -13.52
CA VAL A 328 -5.49 -25.91 -14.52
C VAL A 328 -5.81 -27.38 -14.58
N GLU A 329 -7.06 -27.71 -14.33
CA GLU A 329 -7.61 -29.05 -14.49
C GLU A 329 -8.46 -29.07 -15.76
N SER A 330 -8.14 -29.98 -16.67
CA SER A 330 -8.90 -30.22 -17.89
C SER A 330 -10.08 -31.17 -17.60
N ASN A 331 -11.09 -31.18 -18.46
CA ASN A 331 -12.26 -32.06 -18.30
C ASN A 331 -11.92 -33.56 -18.26
N ASP A 332 -10.74 -33.96 -18.73
CA ASP A 332 -10.23 -35.34 -18.67
C ASP A 332 -9.57 -35.69 -17.31
N GLY A 333 -9.56 -34.74 -16.36
CA GLY A 333 -8.93 -34.89 -15.05
C GLY A 333 -7.41 -34.62 -15.05
N SER A 334 -6.83 -34.23 -16.19
CA SER A 334 -5.42 -33.85 -16.24
C SER A 334 -5.17 -32.52 -15.52
N ILE A 335 -4.34 -32.53 -14.48
CA ILE A 335 -3.96 -31.34 -13.70
C ILE A 335 -2.58 -30.86 -14.17
N SER A 336 -2.51 -29.61 -14.60
CA SER A 336 -1.28 -28.92 -15.00
C SER A 336 -0.99 -27.73 -14.10
N ASN A 337 0.26 -27.58 -13.66
CA ASN A 337 0.70 -26.42 -12.90
C ASN A 337 1.12 -25.28 -13.83
N CYS A 338 0.59 -24.08 -13.59
CA CYS A 338 1.04 -22.86 -14.25
C CYS A 338 2.35 -22.38 -13.62
N SER A 339 3.32 -21.97 -14.46
CA SER A 339 4.55 -21.37 -13.97
C SER A 339 4.29 -20.03 -13.30
N LEU A 340 4.87 -19.84 -12.12
CA LEU A 340 4.79 -18.61 -11.33
C LEU A 340 6.07 -17.77 -11.40
N ALA A 341 7.06 -18.14 -12.24
CA ALA A 341 8.39 -17.53 -12.22
C ALA A 341 8.36 -16.01 -12.48
N ASN A 342 7.47 -15.57 -13.36
CA ASN A 342 7.30 -14.16 -13.72
C ASN A 342 6.18 -13.47 -12.93
N GLU A 343 5.55 -14.17 -12.00
CA GLU A 343 4.38 -13.69 -11.28
C GLU A 343 4.78 -12.80 -10.11
N LYS A 344 4.01 -11.72 -9.91
CA LYS A 344 4.18 -10.81 -8.77
C LYS A 344 2.98 -10.90 -7.84
N SER A 345 3.23 -10.63 -6.56
CA SER A 345 2.18 -10.58 -5.53
C SER A 345 1.23 -9.41 -5.78
N PHE A 346 -0.03 -9.57 -5.39
CA PHE A 346 -1.00 -8.49 -5.45
C PHE A 346 -0.87 -7.60 -4.22
N SER A 347 -1.07 -6.29 -4.42
CA SER A 347 -1.15 -5.29 -3.37
C SER A 347 -2.54 -4.65 -3.37
N PHE A 348 -3.15 -4.51 -2.20
CA PHE A 348 -4.48 -3.92 -2.03
C PHE A 348 -4.43 -2.39 -2.17
N SER A 349 -5.28 -1.88 -3.05
CA SER A 349 -5.54 -0.46 -3.24
C SER A 349 -6.99 -0.16 -2.89
N ARG A 350 -7.21 0.74 -1.92
CA ARG A 350 -8.55 1.14 -1.47
C ARG A 350 -9.19 2.07 -2.49
N VAL A 351 -10.49 1.89 -2.74
CA VAL A 351 -11.26 2.69 -3.69
C VAL A 351 -12.39 3.38 -2.95
N ARG A 352 -12.40 4.72 -2.92
CA ARG A 352 -13.43 5.49 -2.20
C ARG A 352 -14.83 5.29 -2.78
N LYS A 353 -14.93 5.25 -4.11
CA LYS A 353 -16.18 5.09 -4.84
C LYS A 353 -15.92 4.48 -6.20
N PHE A 354 -16.73 3.49 -6.57
CA PHE A 354 -16.83 2.97 -7.94
C PHE A 354 -17.84 3.82 -8.72
N ALA A 355 -17.58 4.02 -10.01
CA ALA A 355 -18.27 4.98 -10.86
C ALA A 355 -19.73 4.63 -11.14
#